data_AF-A0A940JH75-F1
#
_entry.id   AF-A0A940JH75-F1
#
_cell.length_a   1.000
_cell.length_b   1.000
_cell.length_c   1.000
_cell.angle_alpha   90.00
_cell.angle_beta   90.00
_cell.angle_gamma   90.00
#
_symmetry.space_group_name_H-M   'P 1'
#
loop_
_entity.id
_entity.type
_entity.pdbx_description
1 polymer ?
#
loop_
_entity_poly.entity_id
_entity_poly.type
_entity_poly.pdbx_seq_one_letter_code
_entity_poly.pdbx_strand_id
1 'polypeptide(L)'
;MKREVICAQGEITVFRIIGDMPAGLIAHNEKDKRGRPIISHSESGNHHILSGAVAVLEKPDAPEGMRILYALLEEPMQLIQDAPDAHGAHDLPAGLYEMRIAREFDPFAAQIRRVAD
;
A
#
# COMPACT_ATOMS: atom_id res chain seq x y z
N MET A 1 16.48 2.46 -10.91
CA MET A 1 15.63 1.47 -10.22
C MET A 1 14.71 0.80 -11.24
N LYS A 2 14.70 -0.53 -11.32
CA LYS A 2 13.80 -1.30 -12.21
C LYS A 2 12.60 -1.80 -11.39
N ARG A 3 11.41 -1.76 -12.00
CA ARG A 3 10.14 -2.23 -11.41
C ARG A 3 9.60 -3.42 -12.20
N GLU A 4 9.15 -4.44 -11.49
CA GLU A 4 8.49 -5.61 -12.07
C GLU A 4 7.11 -5.74 -11.41
N VAL A 5 6.05 -5.79 -12.21
CA VAL A 5 4.68 -5.96 -11.69
C VAL A 5 4.53 -7.40 -11.19
N ILE A 6 4.12 -7.56 -9.93
CA ILE A 6 3.92 -8.88 -9.31
C ILE A 6 2.44 -9.23 -9.30
N CYS A 7 1.61 -8.35 -8.77
CA CYS A 7 0.17 -8.53 -8.70
C CYS A 7 -0.55 -7.19 -8.54
N ALA A 8 -1.87 -7.25 -8.65
CA ALA A 8 -2.78 -6.18 -8.25
C ALA A 8 -3.94 -6.80 -7.45
N GLN A 9 -4.33 -6.13 -6.37
CA GLN A 9 -5.41 -6.56 -5.49
C GLN A 9 -6.16 -5.33 -4.99
N GLY A 10 -7.44 -5.21 -5.38
CA GLY A 10 -8.23 -3.99 -5.11
C GLY A 10 -7.56 -2.75 -5.69
N GLU A 11 -7.40 -1.73 -4.85
CA GLU A 11 -6.73 -0.47 -5.14
C GLU A 11 -5.19 -0.53 -5.13
N ILE A 12 -4.61 -1.69 -4.80
CA ILE A 12 -3.16 -1.87 -4.67
C ILE A 12 -2.59 -2.48 -5.95
N THR A 13 -1.56 -1.86 -6.51
CA THR A 13 -0.63 -2.50 -7.45
C THR A 13 0.72 -2.71 -6.78
N VAL A 14 1.22 -3.95 -6.80
CA VAL A 14 2.47 -4.35 -6.15
C VAL A 14 3.57 -4.54 -7.19
N PHE A 15 4.69 -3.86 -6.96
CA PHE A 15 5.88 -3.95 -7.77
C PHE A 15 7.03 -4.52 -6.95
N ARG A 16 7.75 -5.48 -7.51
CA ARG A 16 9.08 -5.83 -7.01
C ARG A 16 10.09 -4.85 -7.56
N ILE A 17 10.97 -4.40 -6.69
CA ILE A 17 12.02 -3.45 -7.01
C ILE A 17 13.35 -4.17 -7.08
N ILE A 18 14.10 -3.91 -8.15
CA ILE A 18 15.50 -4.31 -8.26
C ILE A 18 16.36 -3.04 -8.11
N GLY A 19 17.08 -2.96 -6.98
CA GLY A 19 17.90 -1.83 -6.57
C GLY A 19 17.76 -1.52 -5.08
N ASP A 20 18.20 -0.32 -4.69
CA ASP A 20 18.22 0.11 -3.29
C ASP A 20 16.92 0.79 -2.85
N MET A 21 16.64 0.76 -1.54
CA MET A 21 15.51 1.50 -0.95
C MET A 21 15.63 3.01 -1.26
N PRO A 22 14.54 3.69 -1.68
CA PRO A 22 14.56 5.14 -1.86
C PRO A 22 14.88 5.89 -0.55
N ALA A 23 15.56 7.02 -0.66
CA ALA A 23 15.79 7.92 0.47
C ALA A 23 14.56 8.79 0.78
N GLY A 24 14.50 9.36 1.99
CA GLY A 24 13.46 10.31 2.39
C GLY A 24 12.10 9.69 2.71
N LEU A 25 12.05 8.38 2.89
CA LEU A 25 10.83 7.68 3.31
C LEU A 25 10.58 7.85 4.81
N ILE A 26 9.32 7.86 5.20
CA ILE A 26 8.89 7.96 6.60
C ILE A 26 8.25 6.65 7.06
N ALA A 27 8.18 6.40 8.36
CA ALA A 27 7.54 5.18 8.88
C ALA A 27 6.02 5.19 8.63
N HIS A 28 5.51 4.12 8.01
CA HIS A 28 4.07 3.84 7.94
C HIS A 28 3.69 2.96 9.13
N ASN A 29 2.96 3.53 10.07
CA ASN A 29 2.70 2.91 11.38
C ASN A 29 1.32 2.25 11.50
N GLU A 30 0.58 2.17 10.41
CA GLU A 30 -0.77 1.59 10.43
C GLU A 30 -0.70 0.07 10.50
N LYS A 31 -1.30 -0.50 11.55
CA LYS A 31 -1.24 -1.93 11.87
C LYS A 31 -2.59 -2.44 12.32
N ASP A 32 -2.85 -3.71 12.06
CA ASP A 32 -4.03 -4.40 12.57
C ASP A 32 -3.90 -4.71 14.07
N LYS A 33 -4.95 -5.32 14.64
CA LYS A 33 -4.97 -5.74 16.05
C LYS A 33 -3.90 -6.78 16.41
N ARG A 34 -3.26 -7.41 15.42
CA ARG A 34 -2.19 -8.40 15.56
C ARG A 34 -0.80 -7.81 15.28
N GLY A 35 -0.71 -6.50 15.02
CA GLY A 35 0.55 -5.81 14.75
C GLY A 35 1.08 -5.98 13.32
N ARG A 36 0.28 -6.54 12.40
CA ARG A 36 0.62 -6.68 10.98
C ARG A 36 0.33 -5.38 10.24
N PRO A 37 1.19 -4.94 9.32
CA PRO A 37 1.01 -3.66 8.66
C PRO A 37 -0.18 -3.69 7.71
N ILE A 38 -1.03 -2.67 7.82
CA ILE A 38 -2.16 -2.42 6.92
C ILE A 38 -1.64 -1.58 5.75
N ILE A 39 -1.79 -2.08 4.52
CA ILE A 39 -1.29 -1.45 3.29
C ILE A 39 -2.35 -0.53 2.68
N SER A 40 -3.61 -0.96 2.68
CA SER A 40 -4.73 -0.11 2.26
C SER A 40 -6.04 -0.53 2.92
N HIS A 41 -7.04 0.33 2.73
CA HIS A 41 -8.42 0.12 3.16
C HIS A 41 -9.29 0.05 1.92
N SER A 42 -9.98 -1.07 1.76
CA SER A 42 -10.97 -1.24 0.70
C SER A 42 -12.22 -0.41 0.98
N GLU A 43 -12.97 -0.11 -0.08
CA GLU A 43 -14.24 0.63 -0.02
C GLU A 43 -15.29 -0.05 0.87
N SER A 44 -15.23 -1.38 1.00
CA SER A 44 -16.14 -2.16 1.84
C SER A 44 -15.71 -2.22 3.31
N GLY A 45 -14.65 -1.52 3.71
CA GLY A 45 -14.17 -1.45 5.09
C GLY A 45 -13.25 -2.60 5.51
N ASN A 46 -12.84 -3.47 4.59
CA ASN A 46 -11.80 -4.48 4.84
C ASN A 46 -10.41 -3.89 4.57
N HIS A 47 -9.39 -4.49 5.15
CA HIS A 47 -7.99 -4.10 5.07
C HIS A 47 -7.17 -5.08 4.22
N HIS A 48 -6.26 -4.52 3.42
CA HIS A 48 -5.19 -5.28 2.80
C HIS A 48 -3.97 -5.27 3.73
N ILE A 49 -3.49 -6.45 4.10
CA ILE A 49 -2.51 -6.64 5.18
C ILE A 49 -1.36 -7.52 4.67
N LEU A 50 -0.12 -7.21 5.06
CA LEU A 50 0.98 -8.18 4.91
C LEU A 50 0.94 -9.21 6.03
N SER A 51 1.03 -10.49 5.69
CA SER A 51 0.87 -11.59 6.65
C SER A 51 1.90 -11.60 7.79
N GLY A 52 3.10 -11.04 7.55
CA GLY A 52 4.19 -10.94 8.53
C GLY A 52 4.35 -9.56 9.15
N ALA A 53 5.09 -9.51 10.26
CA ALA A 53 5.48 -8.26 10.90
C ALA A 53 6.70 -7.68 10.17
N VAL A 54 6.48 -6.68 9.33
CA VAL A 54 7.55 -5.98 8.60
C VAL A 54 7.41 -4.47 8.73
N ALA A 55 8.54 -3.76 8.73
CA ALA A 55 8.53 -2.31 8.65
C ALA A 55 8.07 -1.87 7.26
N VAL A 56 7.06 -1.00 7.23
CA VAL A 56 6.58 -0.37 6.00
C VAL A 56 6.94 1.11 6.07
N LEU A 57 7.38 1.65 4.94
CA LEU A 57 7.77 3.03 4.79
C LEU A 57 6.86 3.70 3.77
N GLU A 58 6.50 4.96 3.98
CA GLU A 58 5.66 5.77 3.09
C GLU A 58 6.51 6.84 2.40
N LYS A 59 6.21 7.09 1.12
CA LYS A 59 6.75 8.23 0.37
C LYS A 59 5.88 9.47 0.66
N PRO A 60 6.38 10.47 1.40
CA PRO A 60 5.57 11.60 1.86
C PRO A 60 5.12 12.54 0.74
N ASP A 61 5.86 12.58 -0.36
CA ASP A 61 5.63 13.42 -1.56
C ASP A 61 5.00 12.61 -2.70
N ALA A 62 4.12 11.65 -2.39
CA ALA A 62 3.32 10.95 -3.39
C ALA A 62 2.23 11.89 -3.99
N PRO A 63 1.81 11.70 -5.25
CA PRO A 63 0.69 12.45 -5.83
C PRO A 63 -0.59 12.29 -5.00
N GLU A 64 -1.43 13.33 -4.91
CA GLU A 64 -2.59 13.36 -4.00
C GLU A 64 -3.56 12.16 -4.14
N GLY A 65 -3.81 11.71 -5.38
CA GLY A 65 -4.63 10.53 -5.68
C GLY A 65 -3.92 9.18 -5.50
N MET A 66 -2.74 9.15 -4.86
CA MET A 66 -1.96 7.94 -4.67
C MET A 66 -1.19 7.94 -3.35
N ARG A 67 -1.16 6.80 -2.67
CA ARG A 67 -0.19 6.53 -1.62
C ARG A 67 0.84 5.54 -2.15
N ILE A 68 2.11 5.75 -1.83
CA ILE A 68 3.19 4.84 -2.23
C ILE A 68 3.90 4.36 -0.96
N LEU A 69 3.84 3.04 -0.75
CA LEU A 69 4.47 2.36 0.36
C LEU A 69 5.63 1.49 -0.13
N TYR A 70 6.63 1.30 0.72
CA TYR A 70 7.77 0.43 0.48
C TYR A 70 7.94 -0.54 1.65
N ALA A 71 8.31 -1.78 1.35
CA ALA A 71 8.63 -2.77 2.36
C ALA A 71 9.81 -3.62 1.89
N LEU A 72 10.76 -3.86 2.79
CA LEU A 72 11.83 -4.84 2.60
C LEU A 72 11.43 -6.12 3.33
N LEU A 73 11.06 -7.15 2.57
CA LEU A 73 10.70 -8.46 3.11
C LEU A 73 11.97 -9.31 3.25
N GLU A 74 12.38 -9.58 4.48
CA GLU A 74 13.52 -10.48 4.75
C GLU A 74 13.15 -11.95 4.54
N GLU A 75 11.87 -12.29 4.71
CA GLU A 75 11.29 -13.61 4.52
C GLU A 75 10.08 -13.55 3.57
N PRO A 76 9.69 -14.65 2.89
CA PRO A 76 8.48 -14.69 2.10
C PRO A 76 7.23 -14.35 2.92
N MET A 77 6.33 -13.53 2.38
CA MET A 77 5.07 -13.14 3.01
C MET A 77 3.92 -13.20 2.00
N GLN A 78 2.71 -12.89 2.46
CA GLN A 78 1.53 -12.79 1.61
C GLN A 78 0.86 -11.44 1.78
N LEU A 79 0.34 -10.89 0.68
CA LEU A 79 -0.68 -9.85 0.74
C LEU A 79 -2.05 -10.54 0.85
N ILE A 80 -2.79 -10.24 1.91
CA ILE A 80 -4.10 -10.82 2.19
C ILE A 80 -5.13 -9.71 2.40
N GLN A 81 -6.40 -10.02 2.19
CA GLN A 81 -7.51 -9.17 2.63
C GLN A 81 -8.13 -9.78 3.88
N ASP A 82 -8.40 -8.99 4.91
CA ASP A 82 -9.04 -9.47 6.15
C ASP A 82 -10.58 -9.46 6.09
N ALA A 83 -11.12 -9.98 4.99
CA ALA A 83 -12.55 -10.13 4.80
C ALA A 83 -13.00 -11.59 5.08
N PRO A 84 -14.27 -11.81 5.49
CA PRO A 84 -14.86 -13.15 5.59
C PRO A 84 -14.82 -13.90 4.24
N ASP A 85 -15.09 -13.19 3.14
CA ASP A 85 -15.00 -13.65 1.76
C ASP A 85 -13.85 -12.93 1.04
N ALA A 86 -12.63 -13.11 1.54
CA ALA A 86 -11.45 -12.47 0.98
C ALA A 86 -11.17 -12.92 -0.46
N HIS A 87 -10.72 -11.97 -1.29
CA HIS A 87 -10.02 -12.34 -2.52
C HIS A 87 -8.74 -13.13 -2.19
N GLY A 88 -8.29 -13.97 -3.13
CA GLY A 88 -7.14 -14.86 -2.93
C GLY A 88 -5.88 -14.13 -2.46
N ALA A 89 -5.05 -14.82 -1.67
CA ALA A 89 -3.77 -14.30 -1.21
C ALA A 89 -2.74 -14.22 -2.35
N HIS A 90 -1.86 -13.23 -2.31
CA HIS A 90 -0.72 -13.14 -3.21
C HIS A 90 0.59 -13.40 -2.48
N ASP A 91 1.32 -14.42 -2.93
CA ASP A 91 2.65 -14.72 -2.41
C ASP A 91 3.67 -13.66 -2.86
N LEU A 92 4.40 -13.13 -1.89
CA LEU A 92 5.47 -12.17 -2.06
C LEU A 92 6.78 -12.79 -1.54
N PRO A 93 7.66 -13.30 -2.42
CA PRO A 93 8.99 -13.77 -2.03
C PRO A 93 9.79 -12.68 -1.30
N ALA A 94 10.84 -13.05 -0.56
CA ALA A 94 11.75 -12.08 0.06
C ALA A 94 12.32 -11.08 -0.98
N GLY A 95 12.39 -9.81 -0.60
CA GLY A 95 12.84 -8.73 -1.47
C GLY A 95 12.24 -7.36 -1.16
N LEU A 96 12.62 -6.36 -1.97
CA LEU A 96 12.12 -5.00 -1.87
C LEU A 96 10.87 -4.80 -2.73
N TYR A 97 9.82 -4.24 -2.14
CA TYR A 97 8.55 -3.98 -2.79
C TYR A 97 8.15 -2.52 -2.71
N GLU A 98 7.51 -2.06 -3.78
CA GLU A 98 6.78 -0.79 -3.88
C GLU A 98 5.29 -1.13 -4.07
N MET A 99 4.44 -0.62 -3.20
CA MET A 99 2.99 -0.81 -3.23
C MET A 99 2.35 0.54 -3.52
N ARG A 100 1.66 0.64 -4.64
CA ARG A 100 0.93 1.86 -5.04
C ARG A 100 -0.54 1.65 -4.76
N ILE A 101 -1.10 2.52 -3.94
CA ILE A 101 -2.48 2.48 -3.49
C ILE A 101 -3.20 3.66 -4.15
N ALA A 102 -4.17 3.37 -5.01
CA ALA A 102 -5.04 4.40 -5.56
C ALA A 102 -5.91 5.00 -4.45
N ARG A 103 -6.07 6.32 -4.46
CA ARG A 103 -6.97 7.04 -3.58
C ARG A 103 -8.01 7.77 -4.40
N GLU A 104 -9.22 7.83 -3.87
CA GLU A 104 -10.25 8.69 -4.45
C GLU A 104 -9.75 10.14 -4.39
N PHE A 105 -9.69 10.77 -5.55
CA PHE A 105 -9.30 12.15 -5.72
C PHE A 105 -10.45 12.87 -6.41
N ASP A 106 -11.12 13.77 -5.69
CA ASP A 106 -12.16 14.63 -6.24
C ASP A 106 -11.53 15.98 -6.65
N PRO A 107 -11.28 16.20 -7.96
CA PRO A 107 -10.68 17.45 -8.45
C PRO A 107 -11.60 18.67 -8.27
N PHE A 108 -12.90 18.47 -8.01
CA PHE A 108 -13.88 19.54 -7.84
C PHE A 108 -14.15 19.89 -6.38
N ALA A 109 -13.74 19.07 -5.41
CA ALA A 109 -13.97 19.32 -3.98
C ALA A 109 -13.47 20.71 -3.53
N ALA A 110 -12.32 21.15 -4.04
CA ALA A 110 -11.77 22.47 -3.75
C ALA A 110 -12.55 23.63 -4.40
N GLN A 111 -13.16 23.40 -5.57
CA GLN A 111 -13.98 24.38 -6.26
C GLN A 111 -15.36 24.53 -5.60
N ILE A 112 -15.95 23.43 -5.13
CA ILE A 112 -17.25 23.44 -4.42
C ILE A 112 -17.15 24.27 -3.13
N ARG A 113 -16.03 24.18 -2.38
CA ARG A 113 -15.82 25.03 -1.18
C ARG A 113 -15.74 26.53 -1.49
N ARG A 114 -15.30 26.93 -2.69
CA ARG A 114 -15.17 28.35 -3.07
C ARG A 114 -16.48 29.00 -3.52
N VAL A 115 -17.47 28.19 -3.93
CA VAL A 115 -18.77 28.69 -4.39
C VAL A 115 -19.79 28.78 -3.24
N ALA A 116 -19.45 28.21 -2.07
CA ALA A 116 -20.28 28.22 -0.88
C ALA A 116 -20.03 29.42 0.07
N ASP A 117 -19.14 30.35 -0.31
CA ASP A 117 -18.87 31.64 0.36
C ASP A 117 -19.25 32.78 -0.59
#